data_AF-A0A8H6S8G6-F1
#
_entry.id   AF-A0A8H6S8G6-F1
#
_cell.length_a   1.000
_cell.length_b   1.000
_cell.length_c   1.000
_cell.angle_alpha   90.00
_cell.angle_beta   90.00
_cell.angle_gamma   90.00
#
_symmetry.space_group_name_H-M   'P 1'
#
loop_
_entity.id
_entity.type
_entity.pdbx_description
1 polymer ?
#
loop_
_entity_poly.entity_id
_entity_poly.type
_entity_poly.pdbx_seq_one_letter_code
_entity_poly.pdbx_strand_id
1 'polypeptide(L)'
;MPEAEQRAGLLSLPNELLIPVFENPSFPTEYLCLLATLSRRLHFVALPIYFRRHGMPDPSKYASFTLTNDGQDMLAALNMALYLTSIEEIHCVFPHPSCSSILPLIPHVKRVTNFISRFPSVKRVSLQLDAQNSQCNSAGDDAAVRAWSLAFGRLLNTLSKRRCTELTVRYGAYLTRTFVLSSAKLPKPMKRAIRAVKRALRRTIGGKDWEFQRVAEQGRERIPALAAPRSSKLTTLHIHSGVLVTPPCLPWTLSVLRTSPVVSLSLAEITLDKGYWRPVLKLLAKAAGPTLTSVSLCKLDNISDEEIFGFLRRLPRLKSLEIGSVNEKQGLPTHWTARPTRLPNLVSLIAPPELVLHFVQAKPTVLPNLKALCIAFDASTMKTHIRFVATHLAAISEALGTVNTPAITLALVLFSQEIIFDLDALPLMPNQLKDALARVGSLDLDVFPRSSPDVARWVRAVFGVAVDRVALTVRAPVKGALTEPVHLEWVEAFKGSDVKNVVVNGELYDLTKTAPATTEA
;
A
#
# COMPACT_ATOMS: atom_id res chain seq x y z
N MET A 1 -6.05 14.27 70.74
CA MET A 1 -5.42 14.29 69.40
C MET A 1 -6.54 14.27 68.39
N PRO A 2 -6.73 15.31 67.57
CA PRO A 2 -7.76 15.30 66.56
C PRO A 2 -7.34 14.36 65.43
N GLU A 3 -8.21 13.43 65.09
CA GLU A 3 -8.12 12.59 63.90
C GLU A 3 -7.93 13.50 62.69
N ALA A 4 -6.79 13.37 62.01
CA ALA A 4 -6.57 14.06 60.76
C ALA A 4 -7.65 13.57 59.77
N GLU A 5 -8.59 14.44 59.41
CA GLU A 5 -9.51 14.22 58.29
C GLU A 5 -8.71 13.70 57.10
N GLN A 6 -8.78 12.41 56.84
CA GLN A 6 -8.27 11.82 55.61
C GLN A 6 -9.11 12.40 54.48
N ARG A 7 -8.63 13.50 53.90
CA ARG A 7 -9.19 14.06 52.66
C ARG A 7 -9.17 12.94 51.63
N ALA A 8 -10.34 12.42 51.30
CA ALA A 8 -10.52 11.45 50.24
C ALA A 8 -10.01 12.05 48.92
N GLY A 9 -8.78 11.67 48.54
CA GLY A 9 -8.15 12.14 47.31
C GLY A 9 -8.59 11.34 46.10
N LEU A 10 -8.27 11.79 44.89
CA LEU A 10 -8.57 11.06 43.65
C LEU A 10 -8.10 9.59 43.68
N LEU A 11 -6.98 9.31 44.35
CA LEU A 11 -6.40 7.97 44.48
C LEU A 11 -7.15 7.05 45.46
N SER A 12 -8.10 7.57 46.26
CA SER A 12 -8.94 6.74 47.14
C SER A 12 -10.21 6.25 46.44
N LEU A 13 -10.59 6.83 45.30
CA LEU A 13 -11.74 6.36 44.52
C LEU A 13 -11.43 5.01 43.87
N PRO A 14 -12.37 4.05 43.77
CA PRO A 14 -12.22 2.78 43.05
C PRO A 14 -12.14 2.98 41.52
N ASN A 15 -11.59 1.99 40.78
CA ASN A 15 -11.33 2.14 39.34
C ASN A 15 -12.63 2.29 38.53
N GLU A 16 -13.69 1.65 39.01
CA GLU A 16 -15.05 1.65 38.49
C GLU A 16 -15.64 3.05 38.43
N LEU A 17 -15.19 3.96 39.31
CA LEU A 17 -15.58 5.38 39.29
C LEU A 17 -14.61 6.24 38.48
N LEU A 18 -13.32 5.90 38.47
CA LEU A 18 -12.31 6.65 37.70
C LEU A 18 -12.47 6.46 36.19
N ILE A 19 -12.78 5.24 35.74
CA ILE A 19 -12.90 4.92 34.31
C ILE A 19 -14.00 5.77 33.65
N PRO A 20 -15.26 5.82 34.14
CA PRO A 20 -16.30 6.64 33.52
C PRO A 20 -15.96 8.14 33.50
N VAL A 21 -15.29 8.65 34.55
CA VAL A 21 -14.84 10.05 34.62
C VAL A 21 -13.82 10.35 33.52
N PHE A 22 -12.84 9.47 33.35
CA PHE A 22 -11.81 9.64 32.32
C PHE A 22 -12.30 9.29 30.91
N GLU A 23 -13.33 8.46 30.78
CA GLU A 23 -13.95 8.14 29.49
C GLU A 23 -14.86 9.26 29.00
N ASN A 24 -15.42 10.07 29.90
CA ASN A 24 -16.29 11.20 29.56
C ASN A 24 -15.64 12.11 28.49
N PRO A 25 -16.28 12.34 27.32
CA PRO A 25 -15.74 13.17 26.25
C PRO A 25 -15.35 14.59 26.66
N SER A 26 -15.97 15.14 27.71
CA SER A 26 -15.63 16.46 28.26
C SER A 26 -14.28 16.48 28.98
N PHE A 27 -13.74 15.33 29.39
CA PHE A 27 -12.42 15.24 30.01
C PHE A 27 -11.32 15.45 28.94
N PRO A 28 -10.40 16.42 29.07
CA PRO A 28 -9.37 16.68 28.06
C PRO A 28 -8.41 15.50 27.87
N THR A 29 -8.10 15.18 26.61
CA THR A 29 -7.31 13.99 26.27
C THR A 29 -5.83 14.16 26.62
N GLU A 30 -5.31 15.38 26.53
CA GLU A 30 -3.94 15.73 26.94
C GLU A 30 -3.67 15.41 28.42
N TYR A 31 -4.69 15.54 29.28
CA TYR A 31 -4.56 15.27 30.70
C TYR A 31 -4.48 13.79 31.03
N LEU A 32 -5.00 12.89 30.19
CA LEU A 32 -4.90 11.44 30.42
C LEU A 32 -3.45 10.96 30.40
N CYS A 33 -2.64 11.51 29.48
CA CYS A 33 -1.22 11.17 29.37
C CYS A 33 -0.44 11.71 30.59
N LEU A 34 -0.77 12.92 31.05
CA LEU A 34 -0.18 13.48 32.27
C LEU A 34 -0.59 12.70 33.51
N LEU A 35 -1.86 12.32 33.67
CA LEU A 35 -2.33 11.51 34.79
C LEU A 35 -1.60 10.17 34.88
N ALA A 36 -1.28 9.56 33.74
CA ALA A 36 -0.55 8.31 33.69
C ALA A 36 0.86 8.41 34.29
N THR A 37 1.50 9.58 34.24
CA THR A 37 2.85 9.76 34.81
C THR A 37 2.84 10.00 36.33
N LEU A 38 1.69 10.35 36.91
CA LEU A 38 1.58 10.70 38.33
C LEU A 38 1.59 9.49 39.27
N SER A 39 1.03 8.35 38.86
CA SER A 39 1.04 7.12 39.68
C SER A 39 0.89 5.86 38.86
N ARG A 40 1.41 4.74 39.37
CA ARG A 40 1.27 3.41 38.75
C ARG A 40 -0.19 3.01 38.57
N ARG A 41 -1.07 3.36 39.51
CA ARG A 41 -2.50 3.03 39.40
C ARG A 41 -3.15 3.80 38.24
N LEU A 42 -2.95 5.12 38.20
CA LEU A 42 -3.46 5.97 37.12
C LEU A 42 -2.86 5.59 35.77
N HIS A 43 -1.60 5.14 35.73
CA HIS A 43 -0.96 4.60 34.52
C HIS A 43 -1.78 3.49 33.86
N PHE A 44 -2.25 2.51 34.64
CA PHE A 44 -3.03 1.38 34.12
C PHE A 44 -4.48 1.75 33.79
N VAL A 45 -5.00 2.88 34.27
CA VAL A 45 -6.36 3.33 34.00
C VAL A 45 -6.39 4.33 32.85
N ALA A 46 -5.54 5.35 32.89
CA ALA A 46 -5.58 6.49 31.96
C ALA A 46 -4.99 6.17 30.58
N LEU A 47 -3.89 5.41 30.48
CA LEU A 47 -3.28 5.11 29.16
C LEU A 47 -4.19 4.27 28.25
N PRO A 48 -4.88 3.21 28.71
CA PRO A 48 -5.83 2.49 27.85
C PRO A 48 -6.93 3.39 27.30
N ILE A 49 -7.46 4.31 28.12
CA ILE A 49 -8.48 5.28 27.69
C ILE A 49 -7.88 6.26 26.67
N TYR A 50 -6.68 6.76 26.93
CA TYR A 50 -5.94 7.64 26.02
C TYR A 50 -5.73 6.98 24.64
N PHE A 51 -5.32 5.71 24.60
CA PHE A 51 -5.13 4.98 23.35
C PHE A 51 -6.46 4.71 22.62
N ARG A 52 -7.51 4.33 23.35
CA ARG A 52 -8.85 4.11 22.75
C ARG A 52 -9.38 5.37 22.08
N ARG A 53 -9.21 6.54 22.70
CA ARG A 53 -9.60 7.84 22.12
C ARG A 53 -8.84 8.20 20.84
N HIS A 54 -7.63 7.66 20.68
CA HIS A 54 -6.84 7.81 19.45
C HIS A 54 -7.04 6.65 18.45
N GLY A 55 -8.08 5.84 18.62
CA GLY A 55 -8.39 4.74 17.70
C GLY A 55 -7.48 3.52 17.87
N MET A 56 -6.81 3.37 19.02
CA MET A 56 -5.94 2.23 19.34
C MET A 56 -6.46 1.50 20.59
N PRO A 57 -7.56 0.73 20.50
CA PRO A 57 -8.12 0.03 21.66
C PRO A 57 -7.19 -1.07 22.20
N ASP A 58 -6.40 -1.70 21.34
CA ASP A 58 -5.42 -2.73 21.71
C ASP A 58 -4.05 -2.46 21.04
N PRO A 59 -3.18 -1.67 21.69
CA PRO A 59 -1.85 -1.35 21.16
C PRO A 59 -0.92 -2.57 21.06
N SER A 60 -1.26 -3.71 21.66
CA SER A 60 -0.48 -4.95 21.52
C SER A 60 -0.73 -5.64 20.18
N LYS A 61 -1.90 -5.43 19.57
CA LYS A 61 -2.21 -5.94 18.22
C LYS A 61 -1.83 -4.93 17.15
N TYR A 62 -2.24 -3.68 17.33
CA TYR A 62 -2.07 -2.65 16.31
C TYR A 62 -1.75 -1.30 16.95
N ALA A 63 -0.61 -0.72 16.56
CA ALA A 63 -0.20 0.62 16.98
C ALA A 63 0.00 1.52 15.75
N SER A 64 -0.77 2.60 15.66
CA SER A 64 -0.63 3.61 14.61
C SER A 64 -0.35 4.98 15.21
N PHE A 65 0.74 5.61 14.76
CA PHE A 65 1.13 6.92 15.28
C PHE A 65 1.84 7.79 14.25
N THR A 66 1.65 9.09 14.40
CA THR A 66 2.37 10.13 13.66
C THR A 66 3.37 10.80 14.58
N LEU A 67 4.61 10.91 14.13
CA LEU A 67 5.70 11.53 14.87
C LEU A 67 5.63 13.06 14.72
N THR A 68 5.87 13.75 15.82
CA THR A 68 5.87 15.22 15.89
C THR A 68 7.26 15.72 16.27
N ASN A 69 7.57 16.97 15.88
CA ASN A 69 8.89 17.56 16.15
C ASN A 69 9.10 17.92 17.64
N ASP A 70 8.02 18.13 18.40
CA ASP A 70 8.07 18.39 19.85
C ASP A 70 8.34 17.13 20.69
N GLY A 71 8.24 15.94 20.10
CA GLY A 71 8.40 14.66 20.78
C GLY A 71 7.27 14.30 21.75
N GLN A 72 6.21 15.13 21.86
CA GLN A 72 5.00 14.85 22.63
C GLN A 72 3.96 14.12 21.77
N ASP A 73 4.41 13.09 21.05
CA ASP A 73 3.56 12.28 20.19
C ASP A 73 3.11 10.98 20.90
N MET A 74 2.24 10.26 20.19
CA MET A 74 1.74 8.96 20.60
C MET A 74 2.86 7.93 20.84
N LEU A 75 4.03 8.08 20.18
CA LEU A 75 5.17 7.20 20.43
C LEU A 75 5.75 7.42 21.84
N ALA A 76 5.68 8.63 22.39
CA ALA A 76 6.05 8.87 23.79
C ALA A 76 5.12 8.13 24.76
N ALA A 77 3.80 8.19 24.53
CA ALA A 77 2.82 7.45 25.33
C ALA A 77 3.00 5.92 25.23
N LEU A 78 3.22 5.39 24.03
CA LEU A 78 3.55 3.97 23.81
C LEU A 78 4.88 3.58 24.48
N ASN A 79 5.84 4.51 24.57
CA ASN A 79 7.07 4.27 25.32
C ASN A 79 6.87 4.17 26.82
N MET A 80 5.94 4.95 27.36
CA MET A 80 5.60 4.92 28.79
C MET A 80 4.80 3.67 29.17
N ALA A 81 3.98 3.13 28.25
CA ALA A 81 3.10 1.99 28.52
C ALA A 81 3.85 0.72 28.97
N LEU A 82 3.97 0.54 30.29
CA LEU A 82 4.69 -0.57 30.94
C LEU A 82 4.09 -1.96 30.66
N TYR A 83 2.80 -2.04 30.31
CA TYR A 83 2.13 -3.32 30.01
C TYR A 83 2.38 -3.81 28.58
N LEU A 84 2.96 -2.99 27.70
CA LEU A 84 3.23 -3.37 26.32
C LEU A 84 4.50 -4.22 26.25
N THR A 85 4.33 -5.54 26.21
CA THR A 85 5.41 -6.53 26.06
C THR A 85 5.57 -7.04 24.63
N SER A 86 4.54 -6.90 23.80
CA SER A 86 4.51 -7.36 22.41
C SER A 86 3.67 -6.42 21.56
N ILE A 87 4.04 -6.24 20.29
CA ILE A 87 3.25 -5.54 19.30
C ILE A 87 3.27 -6.34 18.00
N GLU A 88 2.09 -6.68 17.47
CA GLU A 88 2.02 -7.42 16.21
C GLU A 88 2.24 -6.52 14.99
N GLU A 89 1.57 -5.36 14.97
CA GLU A 89 1.61 -4.42 13.85
C GLU A 89 1.91 -2.99 14.29
N ILE A 90 2.82 -2.35 13.55
CA ILE A 90 3.21 -0.95 13.76
C ILE A 90 3.01 -0.17 12.46
N HIS A 91 2.25 0.92 12.53
CA HIS A 91 2.12 1.91 11.47
C HIS A 91 2.71 3.25 11.98
N CYS A 92 3.78 3.70 11.36
CA CYS A 92 4.51 4.90 11.79
C CYS A 92 4.56 5.92 10.65
N VAL A 93 4.06 7.12 10.90
CA VAL A 93 4.12 8.25 9.97
C VAL A 93 5.16 9.25 10.45
N PHE A 94 6.18 9.51 9.64
CA PHE A 94 7.20 10.50 9.90
C PHE A 94 6.69 11.91 9.53
N PRO A 95 7.12 12.97 10.25
CA PRO A 95 6.79 14.32 9.86
C PRO A 95 7.38 14.64 8.49
N HIS A 96 6.83 15.64 7.83
CA HIS A 96 7.37 16.14 6.58
C HIS A 96 8.82 16.61 6.78
N PRO A 97 9.80 16.10 6.00
CA PRO A 97 11.16 16.61 6.05
C PRO A 97 11.21 18.04 5.52
N SER A 98 12.12 18.86 6.04
CA SER A 98 12.44 20.11 5.34
C SER A 98 12.93 19.80 3.93
N CYS A 99 12.39 20.43 2.88
CA CYS A 99 12.83 20.19 1.51
C CYS A 99 14.29 20.59 1.21
N SER A 100 15.00 21.17 2.20
CA SER A 100 16.42 21.49 2.13
C SER A 100 17.33 20.39 2.69
N SER A 101 16.87 19.57 3.65
CA SER A 101 17.71 18.60 4.35
C SER A 101 16.90 17.50 5.02
N ILE A 102 17.46 16.28 5.02
CA ILE A 102 16.88 15.10 5.66
C ILE A 102 17.20 15.00 7.16
N LEU A 103 18.12 15.83 7.67
CA LEU A 103 18.61 15.77 9.05
C LEU A 103 17.49 15.76 10.12
N PRO A 104 16.40 16.54 9.99
CA PRO A 104 15.32 16.56 10.99
C PRO A 104 14.63 15.20 11.19
N LEU A 105 14.72 14.28 10.22
CA LEU A 105 14.14 12.94 10.35
C LEU A 105 15.01 11.98 11.17
N ILE A 106 16.30 12.26 11.36
CA ILE A 106 17.23 11.33 12.02
C ILE A 106 16.84 11.05 13.48
N PRO A 107 16.50 12.06 14.32
CA PRO A 107 16.03 11.81 15.68
C PRO A 107 14.79 10.91 15.71
N HIS A 108 13.84 11.13 14.79
CA HIS A 108 12.62 10.33 14.66
C HIS A 108 12.92 8.88 14.31
N VAL A 109 13.82 8.64 13.35
CA VAL A 109 14.26 7.29 12.99
C VAL A 109 14.90 6.57 14.19
N LYS A 110 15.71 7.28 14.99
CA LYS A 110 16.31 6.72 16.21
C LYS A 110 15.25 6.39 17.27
N ARG A 111 14.27 7.26 17.50
CA ARG A 111 13.16 7.02 18.44
C ARG A 111 12.38 5.76 18.07
N VAL A 112 12.01 5.61 16.81
CA VAL A 112 11.31 4.40 16.30
C VAL A 112 12.19 3.16 16.43
N THR A 113 13.49 3.27 16.11
CA THR A 113 14.44 2.14 16.27
C THR A 113 14.50 1.67 17.72
N ASN A 114 14.58 2.61 18.67
CA ASN A 114 14.64 2.30 20.10
C ASN A 114 13.32 1.72 20.62
N PHE A 115 12.19 2.19 20.12
CA PHE A 115 10.89 1.63 20.46
C PHE A 115 10.77 0.17 19.99
N ILE A 116 11.06 -0.10 18.72
CA ILE A 116 10.98 -1.45 18.13
C ILE A 116 11.97 -2.40 18.80
N SER A 117 13.14 -1.91 19.22
CA SER A 117 14.15 -2.74 19.85
C SER A 117 13.72 -3.29 21.22
N ARG A 118 12.67 -2.75 21.85
CA ARG A 118 12.11 -3.28 23.11
C ARG A 118 11.37 -4.61 22.93
N PHE A 119 10.80 -4.84 21.75
CA PHE A 119 9.99 -6.02 21.50
C PHE A 119 10.85 -7.19 20.99
N PRO A 120 10.60 -8.42 21.44
CA PRO A 120 11.30 -9.60 20.93
C PRO A 120 10.93 -9.91 19.47
N SER A 121 9.69 -9.60 19.08
CA SER A 121 9.15 -9.84 17.75
C SER A 121 8.15 -8.74 17.38
N VAL A 122 8.14 -8.33 16.11
CA VAL A 122 7.11 -7.48 15.50
C VAL A 122 6.79 -8.09 14.14
N LYS A 123 5.52 -8.40 13.82
CA LYS A 123 5.16 -9.14 12.60
C LYS A 123 5.11 -8.22 11.38
N ARG A 124 4.35 -7.12 11.49
CA ARG A 124 4.07 -6.20 10.38
C ARG A 124 4.51 -4.78 10.73
N VAL A 125 5.25 -4.14 9.84
CA VAL A 125 5.66 -2.75 10.03
C VAL A 125 5.45 -1.95 8.77
N SER A 126 4.73 -0.84 8.89
CA SER A 126 4.57 0.19 7.86
C SER A 126 5.24 1.48 8.29
N LEU A 127 6.17 1.97 7.48
CA LEU A 127 6.90 3.21 7.67
C LEU A 127 6.52 4.19 6.55
N GLN A 128 5.84 5.26 6.88
CA GLN A 128 5.53 6.34 5.94
C GLN A 128 6.51 7.49 6.17
N LEU A 129 7.50 7.65 5.28
CA LEU A 129 8.63 8.57 5.48
C LEU A 129 8.30 10.05 5.30
N ASP A 130 7.08 10.35 4.85
CA ASP A 130 6.58 11.71 4.68
C ASP A 130 5.05 11.73 4.81
N ALA A 131 4.54 12.46 5.80
CA ALA A 131 3.10 12.64 6.02
C ALA A 131 2.39 13.31 4.84
N GLN A 132 3.09 14.15 4.06
CA GLN A 132 2.52 14.97 3.00
C GLN A 132 2.74 14.41 1.59
N ASN A 133 3.46 13.30 1.45
CA ASN A 133 3.90 12.77 0.15
C ASN A 133 4.52 13.87 -0.75
N SER A 134 5.39 14.68 -0.15
CA SER A 134 6.01 15.79 -0.84
C SER A 134 7.04 15.31 -1.88
N GLN A 135 7.18 16.09 -2.94
CA GLN A 135 8.23 15.90 -3.95
C GLN A 135 9.46 16.76 -3.63
N CYS A 136 9.95 16.72 -2.38
CA CYS A 136 11.19 17.42 -2.04
C CYS A 136 12.35 16.91 -2.91
N ASN A 137 13.21 17.84 -3.36
CA ASN A 137 14.24 17.57 -4.37
C ASN A 137 15.64 17.32 -3.81
N SER A 138 15.83 17.53 -2.51
CA SER A 138 17.14 17.46 -1.88
C SER A 138 17.07 16.65 -0.58
N ALA A 139 18.06 15.78 -0.39
CA ALA A 139 18.31 15.11 0.88
C ALA A 139 19.39 15.83 1.71
N GLY A 140 19.90 16.97 1.25
CA GLY A 140 21.00 17.71 1.86
C GLY A 140 22.39 17.26 1.35
N ASP A 141 23.42 17.63 2.11
CA ASP A 141 24.83 17.37 1.78
C ASP A 141 25.27 15.90 2.01
N ASP A 142 26.54 15.61 1.78
CA ASP A 142 27.10 14.26 1.96
C ASP A 142 27.01 13.76 3.40
N ALA A 143 27.22 14.64 4.38
CA ALA A 143 27.16 14.31 5.79
C ALA A 143 25.72 13.95 6.22
N ALA A 144 24.73 14.71 5.77
CA ALA A 144 23.32 14.50 6.05
C ALA A 144 22.83 13.15 5.53
N VAL A 145 23.13 12.84 4.26
CA VAL A 145 22.70 11.57 3.67
C VAL A 145 23.47 10.38 4.26
N ARG A 146 24.74 10.55 4.65
CA ARG A 146 25.48 9.53 5.40
C ARG A 146 24.85 9.28 6.77
N ALA A 147 24.58 10.33 7.54
CA ALA A 147 23.99 10.22 8.88
C ALA A 147 22.59 9.58 8.83
N TRP A 148 21.77 9.98 7.87
CA TRP A 148 20.46 9.38 7.64
C TRP A 148 20.56 7.92 7.25
N SER A 149 21.45 7.57 6.31
CA SER A 149 21.60 6.18 5.88
C SER A 149 21.99 5.30 7.06
N LEU A 150 22.96 5.70 7.88
CA LEU A 150 23.32 4.96 9.08
C LEU A 150 22.14 4.79 10.05
N ALA A 151 21.34 5.82 10.28
CA ALA A 151 20.18 5.75 11.15
C ALA A 151 19.08 4.82 10.59
N PHE A 152 18.72 4.99 9.32
CA PHE A 152 17.67 4.20 8.68
C PHE A 152 18.09 2.74 8.47
N GLY A 153 19.37 2.50 8.13
CA GLY A 153 19.93 1.16 8.06
C GLY A 153 19.91 0.43 9.40
N ARG A 154 20.11 1.14 10.52
CA ARG A 154 19.93 0.55 11.87
C ARG A 154 18.48 0.18 12.12
N LEU A 155 17.52 1.03 11.74
CA LEU A 155 16.09 0.73 11.83
C LEU A 155 15.74 -0.54 11.04
N LEU A 156 16.08 -0.58 9.76
CA LEU A 156 15.82 -1.72 8.88
C LEU A 156 16.46 -3.02 9.38
N ASN A 157 17.71 -2.96 9.86
CA ASN A 157 18.37 -4.13 10.44
C ASN A 157 17.76 -4.55 11.78
N THR A 158 17.24 -3.62 12.57
CA THR A 158 16.52 -3.93 13.80
C THR A 158 15.23 -4.68 13.48
N LEU A 159 14.47 -4.24 12.48
CA LEU A 159 13.26 -4.94 12.01
C LEU A 159 13.55 -6.39 11.61
N SER A 160 14.61 -6.62 10.83
CA SER A 160 15.00 -7.97 10.45
C SER A 160 15.40 -8.84 11.64
N LYS A 161 16.06 -8.27 12.66
CA LYS A 161 16.40 -8.97 13.91
C LYS A 161 15.15 -9.27 14.76
N ARG A 162 14.12 -8.42 14.70
CA ARG A 162 12.84 -8.59 15.43
C ARG A 162 11.82 -9.43 14.67
N ARG A 163 12.28 -10.37 13.82
CA ARG A 163 11.45 -11.37 13.12
C ARG A 163 10.29 -10.78 12.30
N CYS A 164 10.46 -9.57 11.78
CA CYS A 164 9.50 -8.96 10.87
C CYS A 164 9.24 -9.83 9.64
N THR A 165 7.96 -10.11 9.38
CA THR A 165 7.48 -10.90 8.24
C THR A 165 6.97 -10.03 7.11
N GLU A 166 6.48 -8.83 7.42
CA GLU A 166 5.94 -7.88 6.44
C GLU A 166 6.44 -6.47 6.70
N LEU A 167 7.06 -5.87 5.68
CA LEU A 167 7.60 -4.52 5.74
C LEU A 167 7.04 -3.69 4.59
N THR A 168 6.46 -2.55 4.95
CA THR A 168 6.01 -1.52 4.02
C THR A 168 6.78 -0.25 4.28
N VAL A 169 7.36 0.34 3.23
CA VAL A 169 8.01 1.66 3.31
C VAL A 169 7.42 2.54 2.23
N ARG A 170 6.73 3.62 2.61
CA ARG A 170 6.00 4.52 1.72
C ARG A 170 6.65 5.90 1.64
N TYR A 171 6.55 6.54 0.47
CA TYR A 171 6.97 7.93 0.20
C TYR A 171 8.45 8.22 0.48
N GLY A 172 8.85 9.48 0.53
CA GLY A 172 10.26 9.87 0.73
C GLY A 172 11.04 10.04 -0.56
N ALA A 173 10.46 10.74 -1.54
CA ALA A 173 11.09 11.01 -2.84
C ALA A 173 12.42 11.79 -2.75
N TYR A 174 12.76 12.38 -1.61
CA TYR A 174 13.95 13.20 -1.42
C TYR A 174 15.27 12.49 -1.75
N LEU A 175 15.37 11.15 -1.65
CA LEU A 175 16.57 10.40 -2.06
C LEU A 175 16.58 9.97 -3.52
N THR A 176 15.44 9.95 -4.20
CA THR A 176 15.41 9.51 -5.61
C THR A 176 16.11 10.50 -6.51
N ARG A 177 16.06 11.79 -6.17
CA ARG A 177 16.73 12.87 -6.91
C ARG A 177 18.17 13.14 -6.47
N THR A 178 18.65 12.51 -5.40
CA THR A 178 20.05 12.68 -4.93
C THR A 178 21.05 11.85 -5.75
N PHE A 179 20.57 10.82 -6.43
CA PHE A 179 21.40 9.91 -7.21
C PHE A 179 20.94 9.85 -8.65
N VAL A 180 21.86 10.12 -9.58
CA VAL A 180 21.64 10.00 -11.01
C VAL A 180 22.12 8.65 -11.53
N LEU A 181 21.35 8.03 -12.42
CA LEU A 181 21.82 6.89 -13.19
C LEU A 181 22.69 7.37 -14.35
N SER A 182 24.01 7.19 -14.24
CA SER A 182 24.94 7.52 -15.32
C SER A 182 25.11 6.34 -16.27
N SER A 183 24.83 6.55 -17.56
CA SER A 183 25.13 5.57 -18.61
C SER A 183 26.64 5.62 -18.91
N ALA A 184 27.33 4.49 -18.79
CA ALA A 184 28.78 4.42 -18.96
C ALA A 184 29.20 4.43 -20.46
N LYS A 185 28.83 5.48 -21.20
CA LYS A 185 29.31 5.76 -22.57
C LYS A 185 30.69 6.42 -22.56
N LEU A 186 31.66 5.89 -21.81
CA LEU A 186 33.06 6.33 -21.94
C LEU A 186 33.71 5.76 -23.22
N PRO A 187 34.72 6.42 -23.81
CA PRO A 187 35.51 5.87 -24.92
C PRO A 187 36.33 4.61 -24.52
N LYS A 188 36.49 3.66 -25.45
CA LYS A 188 37.06 2.31 -25.20
C LYS A 188 38.45 2.26 -24.52
N PRO A 189 39.46 3.12 -24.80
CA PRO A 189 40.79 2.98 -24.20
C PRO A 189 40.81 3.39 -22.71
N MET A 190 40.05 4.43 -22.34
CA MET A 190 39.99 4.94 -20.96
C MET A 190 39.26 3.97 -20.00
N LYS A 191 38.38 3.10 -20.53
CA LYS A 191 37.66 2.10 -19.73
C LYS A 191 38.57 1.07 -19.06
N ARG A 192 39.74 0.72 -19.62
CA ARG A 192 40.61 -0.32 -19.04
C ARG A 192 41.37 0.19 -17.81
N ALA A 193 41.98 1.38 -17.90
CA ALA A 193 42.67 2.02 -16.79
C ALA A 193 41.71 2.37 -15.62
N ILE A 194 40.55 2.96 -15.94
CA ILE A 194 39.54 3.32 -14.92
C ILE A 194 38.92 2.07 -14.27
N ARG A 195 38.74 0.95 -14.99
CA ARG A 195 38.22 -0.30 -14.40
C ARG A 195 39.19 -0.95 -13.42
N ALA A 196 40.50 -0.89 -13.66
CA ALA A 196 41.49 -1.44 -12.74
C ALA A 196 41.47 -0.66 -11.41
N VAL A 197 41.47 0.67 -11.48
CA VAL A 197 41.33 1.56 -10.32
C VAL A 197 39.96 1.41 -9.63
N LYS A 198 38.86 1.36 -10.39
CA LYS A 198 37.49 1.15 -9.84
C LYS A 198 37.31 -0.24 -9.21
N ARG A 199 38.03 -1.28 -9.64
CA ARG A 199 37.98 -2.63 -9.03
C ARG A 199 38.65 -2.68 -7.66
N ALA A 200 39.73 -1.91 -7.46
CA ALA A 200 40.39 -1.76 -6.17
C ALA A 200 39.54 -0.93 -5.18
N LEU A 201 38.65 -0.08 -5.68
CA LEU A 201 37.79 0.86 -4.93
C LEU A 201 36.32 0.42 -4.76
N ARG A 202 35.99 -0.87 -4.95
CA ARG A 202 34.61 -1.38 -5.01
C ARG A 202 33.78 -1.11 -3.74
N ARG A 203 32.72 -0.28 -3.87
CA ARG A 203 31.35 -0.47 -3.30
C ARG A 203 30.26 0.35 -4.05
N THR A 204 30.48 0.78 -5.30
CA THR A 204 29.42 1.44 -6.07
C THR A 204 28.46 0.41 -6.67
N ILE A 205 27.15 0.65 -6.57
CA ILE A 205 26.16 -0.17 -7.24
C ILE A 205 26.16 0.23 -8.72
N GLY A 206 26.68 -0.66 -9.56
CA GLY A 206 26.75 -0.44 -11.00
C GLY A 206 26.77 -1.74 -11.77
N GLY A 207 26.14 -1.73 -12.94
CA GLY A 207 26.23 -2.78 -13.94
C GLY A 207 27.40 -2.55 -14.91
N LYS A 208 27.46 -3.38 -15.96
CA LYS A 208 28.45 -3.26 -17.03
C LYS A 208 28.40 -1.90 -17.75
N ASP A 209 27.20 -1.32 -17.84
CA ASP A 209 26.88 -0.17 -18.69
C ASP A 209 26.18 0.99 -17.95
N TRP A 210 26.01 0.88 -16.63
CA TRP A 210 25.33 1.88 -15.81
C TRP A 210 25.92 1.93 -14.40
N GLU A 211 25.95 3.09 -13.77
CA GLU A 211 26.28 3.25 -12.35
C GLU A 211 25.46 4.37 -11.72
N PHE A 212 25.09 4.20 -10.44
CA PHE A 212 24.53 5.31 -9.69
C PHE A 212 25.64 6.27 -9.26
N GLN A 213 25.42 7.56 -9.48
CA GLN A 213 26.32 8.64 -9.08
C GLN A 213 25.56 9.66 -8.24
N ARG A 214 26.21 10.22 -7.22
CA ARG A 214 25.69 11.36 -6.46
C ARG A 214 25.57 12.56 -7.40
N VAL A 215 24.46 13.31 -7.36
CA VAL A 215 24.32 14.58 -8.09
C VAL A 215 25.38 15.55 -7.60
N ALA A 216 26.19 16.08 -8.52
CA ALA A 216 27.36 16.91 -8.19
C ALA A 216 27.01 18.16 -7.36
N GLU A 217 25.80 18.71 -7.54
CA GLU A 217 25.28 19.86 -6.79
C GLU A 217 24.92 19.51 -5.34
N GLN A 218 24.60 18.25 -5.06
CA GLN A 218 24.16 17.79 -3.72
C GLN A 218 25.26 17.06 -2.94
N GLY A 219 26.40 16.79 -3.58
CA GLY A 219 27.53 16.10 -2.95
C GLY A 219 28.44 15.41 -3.96
N ARG A 220 29.62 15.02 -3.49
CA ARG A 220 30.63 14.28 -4.29
C ARG A 220 31.13 13.04 -3.58
N GLU A 221 30.90 12.94 -2.28
CA GLU A 221 31.36 11.80 -1.50
C GLU A 221 30.55 10.54 -1.79
N ARG A 222 31.22 9.41 -1.63
CA ARG A 222 30.57 8.11 -1.70
C ARG A 222 29.89 7.82 -0.38
N ILE A 223 28.59 7.56 -0.44
CA ILE A 223 27.85 7.10 0.72
C ILE A 223 28.04 5.59 0.86
N PRO A 224 28.47 5.09 2.02
CA PRO A 224 28.59 3.66 2.25
C PRO A 224 27.23 2.98 2.05
N ALA A 225 27.26 1.89 1.29
CA ALA A 225 26.11 0.99 1.14
C ALA A 225 25.63 0.46 2.49
N LEU A 226 24.32 0.35 2.65
CA LEU A 226 23.75 -0.27 3.83
C LEU A 226 24.10 -1.76 3.92
N ALA A 227 24.71 -2.14 5.04
CA ALA A 227 24.96 -3.53 5.37
C ALA A 227 23.63 -4.22 5.67
N ALA A 228 23.41 -5.37 5.03
CA ALA A 228 22.21 -6.16 5.23
C ALA A 228 22.35 -7.16 6.38
N PRO A 229 21.22 -7.62 6.93
CA PRO A 229 21.21 -8.68 7.93
C PRO A 229 21.59 -10.02 7.28
N ARG A 230 22.23 -10.91 8.05
CA ARG A 230 22.60 -12.25 7.57
C ARG A 230 21.40 -13.19 7.42
N SER A 231 20.33 -12.91 8.16
CA SER A 231 19.09 -13.69 8.14
C SER A 231 17.92 -12.76 8.43
N SER A 232 16.81 -12.96 7.74
CA SER A 232 15.57 -12.23 7.94
C SER A 232 14.40 -13.19 7.74
N LYS A 233 13.29 -12.94 8.44
CA LYS A 233 12.04 -13.72 8.34
C LYS A 233 11.02 -13.06 7.41
N LEU A 234 11.44 -12.03 6.68
CA LEU A 234 10.59 -11.28 5.77
C LEU A 234 10.06 -12.18 4.65
N THR A 235 8.75 -12.27 4.54
CA THR A 235 8.02 -12.99 3.49
C THR A 235 7.36 -12.03 2.51
N THR A 236 7.02 -10.83 2.96
CA THR A 236 6.32 -9.81 2.20
C THR A 236 7.06 -8.49 2.28
N LEU A 237 7.37 -7.88 1.13
CA LEU A 237 8.02 -6.58 1.06
C LEU A 237 7.22 -5.64 0.15
N HIS A 238 6.72 -4.55 0.72
CA HIS A 238 6.07 -3.47 -0.01
C HIS A 238 7.04 -2.30 -0.13
N ILE A 239 7.66 -2.18 -1.30
CA ILE A 239 8.52 -1.06 -1.65
C ILE A 239 7.62 0.01 -2.24
N HIS A 240 7.10 0.89 -1.39
CA HIS A 240 6.25 2.01 -1.79
C HIS A 240 6.99 3.35 -1.78
N SER A 241 8.32 3.25 -1.84
CA SER A 241 9.25 4.34 -1.63
C SER A 241 10.46 4.14 -2.53
N GLY A 242 10.79 5.17 -3.30
CA GLY A 242 11.99 5.18 -4.12
C GLY A 242 13.28 5.02 -3.31
N VAL A 243 13.27 5.37 -2.02
CA VAL A 243 14.40 5.23 -1.09
C VAL A 243 14.95 3.80 -1.07
N LEU A 244 14.09 2.79 -1.15
CA LEU A 244 14.51 1.38 -1.08
C LEU A 244 15.07 0.85 -2.42
N VAL A 245 14.82 1.54 -3.52
CA VAL A 245 15.31 1.17 -4.87
C VAL A 245 16.44 2.06 -5.37
N THR A 246 16.82 3.09 -4.61
CA THR A 246 17.99 3.92 -4.88
C THR A 246 19.09 3.72 -3.82
N PRO A 247 20.36 4.07 -4.11
CA PRO A 247 21.36 4.17 -3.06
C PRO A 247 20.94 5.19 -2.00
N PRO A 248 21.36 5.02 -0.74
CA PRO A 248 22.23 3.95 -0.23
C PRO A 248 21.50 2.66 0.19
N CYS A 249 20.17 2.57 0.05
CA CYS A 249 19.37 1.46 0.59
C CYS A 249 19.19 0.28 -0.38
N LEU A 250 19.31 0.50 -1.69
CA LEU A 250 19.23 -0.57 -2.69
C LEU A 250 20.07 -1.83 -2.38
N PRO A 251 21.33 -1.76 -1.89
CA PRO A 251 22.11 -2.94 -1.51
C PRO A 251 21.45 -3.76 -0.40
N TRP A 252 20.86 -3.09 0.59
CA TRP A 252 20.13 -3.71 1.68
C TRP A 252 18.91 -4.44 1.12
N THR A 253 18.10 -3.77 0.29
CA THR A 253 16.91 -4.34 -0.35
C THR A 253 17.26 -5.60 -1.15
N LEU A 254 18.27 -5.52 -2.01
CA LEU A 254 18.72 -6.66 -2.81
C LEU A 254 19.26 -7.81 -1.97
N SER A 255 19.89 -7.52 -0.84
CA SER A 255 20.39 -8.56 0.05
C SER A 255 19.27 -9.23 0.83
N VAL A 256 18.28 -8.46 1.31
CA VAL A 256 17.08 -9.00 1.95
C VAL A 256 16.34 -9.92 0.98
N LEU A 257 16.14 -9.49 -0.26
CA LEU A 257 15.50 -10.31 -1.29
C LEU A 257 16.26 -11.61 -1.63
N ARG A 258 17.59 -11.62 -1.49
CA ARG A 258 18.40 -12.84 -1.72
C ARG A 258 18.43 -13.79 -0.54
N THR A 259 18.34 -13.26 0.68
CA THR A 259 18.60 -14.02 1.91
C THR A 259 17.33 -14.36 2.68
N SER A 260 16.22 -13.69 2.39
CA SER A 260 14.93 -13.89 3.05
C SER A 260 13.98 -14.67 2.14
N PRO A 261 13.02 -15.42 2.71
CA PRO A 261 12.02 -16.18 1.95
C PRO A 261 10.90 -15.26 1.43
N VAL A 262 11.25 -14.17 0.72
CA VAL A 262 10.26 -13.22 0.20
C VAL A 262 9.50 -13.87 -0.95
N VAL A 263 8.19 -14.03 -0.75
CA VAL A 263 7.23 -14.61 -1.71
C VAL A 263 6.35 -13.54 -2.36
N SER A 264 6.18 -12.39 -1.69
CA SER A 264 5.35 -11.29 -2.16
C SER A 264 6.15 -9.98 -2.23
N LEU A 265 6.11 -9.33 -3.40
CA LEU A 265 6.76 -8.03 -3.64
C LEU A 265 5.75 -7.06 -4.24
N SER A 266 5.54 -5.92 -3.59
CA SER A 266 4.74 -4.82 -4.13
C SER A 266 5.65 -3.62 -4.42
N LEU A 267 5.56 -3.06 -5.61
CA LEU A 267 6.18 -1.80 -6.00
C LEU A 267 5.05 -0.80 -6.23
N ALA A 268 4.98 0.26 -5.43
CA ALA A 268 3.95 1.26 -5.65
C ALA A 268 4.30 2.70 -5.28
N GLU A 269 3.66 3.68 -5.90
CA GLU A 269 3.85 5.11 -5.55
C GLU A 269 5.32 5.54 -5.65
N ILE A 270 6.05 4.99 -6.62
CA ILE A 270 7.47 5.27 -6.83
C ILE A 270 7.62 6.15 -8.07
N THR A 271 8.16 7.34 -7.88
CA THR A 271 8.61 8.22 -8.95
C THR A 271 10.11 8.06 -9.18
N LEU A 272 10.50 7.56 -10.35
CA LEU A 272 11.88 7.52 -10.84
C LEU A 272 11.97 8.22 -12.20
N ASP A 273 13.16 8.70 -12.54
CA ASP A 273 13.41 9.26 -13.87
C ASP A 273 13.42 8.14 -14.93
N LYS A 274 13.19 8.53 -16.19
CA LYS A 274 13.21 7.62 -17.34
C LYS A 274 14.51 6.82 -17.40
N GLY A 275 14.39 5.51 -17.56
CA GLY A 275 15.51 4.58 -17.70
C GLY A 275 16.05 3.98 -16.39
N TYR A 276 15.52 4.37 -15.22
CA TYR A 276 15.90 3.76 -13.93
C TYR A 276 15.24 2.41 -13.72
N TRP A 277 14.02 2.23 -14.21
CA TRP A 277 13.26 1.00 -14.01
C TRP A 277 13.96 -0.21 -14.58
N ARG A 278 14.46 -0.16 -15.82
CA ARG A 278 15.18 -1.28 -16.44
C ARG A 278 16.30 -1.88 -15.58
N PRO A 279 17.30 -1.12 -15.08
CA PRO A 279 18.34 -1.68 -14.21
C PRO A 279 17.80 -2.10 -12.84
N VAL A 280 16.90 -1.32 -12.23
CA VAL A 280 16.32 -1.63 -10.92
C VAL A 280 15.54 -2.96 -10.96
N LEU A 281 14.59 -3.09 -11.87
CA LEU A 281 13.80 -4.31 -12.06
C LEU A 281 14.67 -5.50 -12.42
N LYS A 282 15.74 -5.30 -13.21
CA LYS A 282 16.73 -6.36 -13.48
C LYS A 282 17.43 -6.85 -12.22
N LEU A 283 17.79 -5.95 -11.31
CA LEU A 283 18.41 -6.31 -10.04
C LEU A 283 17.42 -7.00 -9.11
N LEU A 284 16.19 -6.48 -9.00
CA LEU A 284 15.13 -7.05 -8.17
C LEU A 284 14.76 -8.46 -8.64
N ALA A 285 14.53 -8.65 -9.94
CA ALA A 285 14.26 -9.98 -10.51
C ALA A 285 15.42 -10.96 -10.30
N LYS A 286 16.67 -10.49 -10.42
CA LYS A 286 17.84 -11.34 -10.15
C LYS A 286 17.93 -11.74 -8.68
N ALA A 287 17.53 -10.85 -7.77
CA ALA A 287 17.59 -11.10 -6.33
C ALA A 287 16.47 -12.01 -5.84
N ALA A 288 15.24 -11.80 -6.30
CA ALA A 288 14.03 -12.42 -5.75
C ALA A 288 13.32 -13.41 -6.71
N GLY A 289 13.71 -13.45 -7.98
CA GLY A 289 13.03 -14.25 -9.01
C GLY A 289 12.80 -15.73 -8.68
N PRO A 290 13.73 -16.43 -7.99
CA PRO A 290 13.52 -17.83 -7.59
C PRO A 290 12.43 -18.06 -6.52
N THR A 291 12.05 -17.04 -5.74
CA THR A 291 11.14 -17.19 -4.60
C THR A 291 9.80 -16.48 -4.80
N LEU A 292 9.75 -15.43 -5.62
CA LEU A 292 8.54 -14.64 -5.80
C LEU A 292 7.40 -15.43 -6.45
N THR A 293 6.25 -15.41 -5.78
CA THR A 293 4.98 -15.97 -6.25
C THR A 293 3.91 -14.91 -6.44
N SER A 294 4.02 -13.77 -5.77
CA SER A 294 3.10 -12.65 -5.89
C SER A 294 3.86 -11.37 -6.21
N VAL A 295 3.40 -10.64 -7.22
CA VAL A 295 3.93 -9.31 -7.60
C VAL A 295 2.79 -8.33 -7.79
N SER A 296 2.93 -7.14 -7.22
CA SER A 296 2.01 -6.02 -7.38
C SER A 296 2.78 -4.80 -7.89
N LEU A 297 2.34 -4.20 -9.00
CA LEU A 297 2.94 -3.01 -9.64
C LEU A 297 1.87 -1.93 -9.82
N CYS A 298 1.91 -0.89 -8.99
CA CYS A 298 0.86 0.14 -8.99
C CYS A 298 1.48 1.53 -8.90
N LYS A 299 1.10 2.51 -9.72
CA LYS A 299 1.58 3.91 -9.55
C LYS A 299 3.10 4.05 -9.70
N LEU A 300 3.65 3.60 -10.84
CA LEU A 300 5.08 3.62 -11.15
C LEU A 300 5.39 4.59 -12.29
N ASP A 301 5.84 5.81 -11.97
CA ASP A 301 6.05 6.82 -13.00
C ASP A 301 7.18 6.45 -13.96
N ASN A 302 7.04 6.81 -15.24
CA ASN A 302 8.07 6.62 -16.29
C ASN A 302 8.50 5.16 -16.55
N ILE A 303 7.69 4.16 -16.19
CA ILE A 303 7.95 2.75 -16.52
C ILE A 303 7.40 2.42 -17.92
N SER A 304 8.17 1.70 -18.74
CA SER A 304 7.68 1.21 -20.04
C SER A 304 7.10 -0.21 -19.96
N ASP A 305 6.26 -0.57 -20.93
CA ASP A 305 5.70 -1.92 -21.09
C ASP A 305 6.82 -2.97 -21.30
N GLU A 306 7.85 -2.66 -22.08
CA GLU A 306 9.03 -3.51 -22.25
C GLU A 306 9.76 -3.80 -20.92
N GLU A 307 9.83 -2.81 -20.03
CA GLU A 307 10.45 -2.96 -18.72
C GLU A 307 9.62 -3.88 -17.80
N ILE A 308 8.30 -3.69 -17.79
CA ILE A 308 7.35 -4.55 -17.05
C ILE A 308 7.45 -6.00 -17.56
N PHE A 309 7.28 -6.23 -18.86
CA PHE A 309 7.35 -7.59 -19.41
C PHE A 309 8.75 -8.21 -19.28
N GLY A 310 9.80 -7.41 -19.42
CA GLY A 310 11.18 -7.85 -19.19
C GLY A 310 11.46 -8.25 -17.73
N PHE A 311 10.76 -7.63 -16.78
CA PHE A 311 10.76 -8.01 -15.37
C PHE A 311 9.98 -9.31 -15.15
N LEU A 312 8.73 -9.37 -15.58
CA LEU A 312 7.84 -10.52 -15.39
C LEU A 312 8.41 -11.82 -16.00
N ARG A 313 9.11 -11.73 -17.14
CA ARG A 313 9.77 -12.89 -17.78
C ARG A 313 10.81 -13.58 -16.90
N ARG A 314 11.33 -12.88 -15.90
CA ARG A 314 12.35 -13.41 -14.99
C ARG A 314 11.77 -13.98 -13.70
N LEU A 315 10.45 -14.11 -13.61
CA LEU A 315 9.73 -14.60 -12.44
C LEU A 315 9.05 -15.95 -12.76
N PRO A 316 9.81 -17.06 -12.80
CA PRO A 316 9.29 -18.35 -13.25
C PRO A 316 8.20 -18.95 -12.34
N ARG A 317 8.13 -18.52 -11.07
CA ARG A 317 7.19 -19.02 -10.06
C ARG A 317 6.00 -18.09 -9.80
N LEU A 318 5.84 -17.05 -10.62
CA LEU A 318 4.77 -16.08 -10.45
C LEU A 318 3.38 -16.76 -10.58
N LYS A 319 2.55 -16.62 -9.54
CA LYS A 319 1.19 -17.15 -9.44
C LYS A 319 0.14 -16.05 -9.37
N SER A 320 0.45 -14.94 -8.71
CA SER A 320 -0.43 -13.78 -8.60
C SER A 320 0.27 -12.55 -9.17
N LEU A 321 -0.41 -11.85 -10.07
CA LEU A 321 0.06 -10.60 -10.65
C LEU A 321 -1.02 -9.55 -10.48
N GLU A 322 -0.66 -8.44 -9.85
CA GLU A 322 -1.47 -7.24 -9.80
C GLU A 322 -0.72 -6.13 -10.53
N ILE A 323 -1.40 -5.50 -11.49
CA ILE A 323 -0.93 -4.29 -12.16
C ILE A 323 -2.07 -3.28 -12.02
N GLY A 324 -1.88 -2.27 -11.19
CA GLY A 324 -2.92 -1.26 -10.92
C GLY A 324 -2.79 -0.07 -11.85
N SER A 325 -3.92 0.40 -12.39
CA SER A 325 -3.99 1.66 -13.14
C SER A 325 -3.70 2.87 -12.24
N VAL A 326 -3.22 3.95 -12.86
CA VAL A 326 -2.67 5.14 -12.21
C VAL A 326 -3.11 6.33 -13.02
N ASN A 327 -3.99 7.14 -12.45
CA ASN A 327 -4.51 8.35 -13.07
C ASN A 327 -3.50 9.23 -13.82
N GLU A 328 -3.97 9.62 -15.01
CA GLU A 328 -3.76 10.75 -15.93
C GLU A 328 -2.40 11.44 -16.09
N LYS A 329 -1.50 11.45 -15.10
CA LYS A 329 -0.25 12.21 -15.18
C LYS A 329 1.01 11.37 -15.48
N GLN A 330 0.82 10.11 -15.94
CA GLN A 330 1.82 9.20 -16.55
C GLN A 330 2.43 8.09 -15.65
N GLY A 331 1.59 7.33 -14.93
CA GLY A 331 2.05 6.26 -14.03
C GLY A 331 2.09 4.82 -14.58
N LEU A 332 1.57 4.55 -15.80
CA LEU A 332 1.72 3.29 -16.54
C LEU A 332 1.54 3.55 -18.05
N PRO A 333 2.05 2.68 -18.94
CA PRO A 333 1.78 2.78 -20.38
C PRO A 333 0.27 2.66 -20.65
N THR A 334 -0.32 3.65 -21.32
CA THR A 334 -1.71 3.60 -21.80
C THR A 334 -1.86 2.73 -23.05
N HIS A 335 -0.75 2.51 -23.77
CA HIS A 335 -0.70 1.65 -24.93
C HIS A 335 0.35 0.57 -24.71
N TRP A 336 -0.09 -0.69 -24.75
CA TRP A 336 0.76 -1.86 -24.63
C TRP A 336 1.18 -2.31 -26.03
N THR A 337 2.45 -2.08 -26.38
CA THR A 337 3.01 -2.37 -27.71
C THR A 337 3.95 -3.56 -27.69
N ALA A 338 4.63 -3.77 -26.55
CA ALA A 338 5.55 -4.87 -26.35
C ALA A 338 4.80 -6.21 -26.32
N ARG A 339 5.38 -7.25 -26.94
CA ARG A 339 4.78 -8.60 -26.96
C ARG A 339 4.56 -9.13 -25.53
N PRO A 340 3.36 -9.64 -25.20
CA PRO A 340 3.09 -10.22 -23.90
C PRO A 340 4.07 -11.33 -23.56
N THR A 341 4.42 -11.40 -22.28
CA THR A 341 5.28 -12.46 -21.79
C THR A 341 4.45 -13.65 -21.36
N ARG A 342 4.86 -14.86 -21.75
CA ARG A 342 4.25 -16.10 -21.29
C ARG A 342 4.46 -16.28 -19.79
N LEU A 343 3.37 -16.43 -19.04
CA LEU A 343 3.36 -16.61 -17.60
C LEU A 343 2.70 -17.97 -17.27
N PRO A 344 3.45 -19.07 -17.38
CA PRO A 344 2.86 -20.42 -17.37
C PRO A 344 2.23 -20.78 -16.03
N ASN A 345 2.67 -20.19 -14.92
CA ASN A 345 2.20 -20.52 -13.58
C ASN A 345 1.21 -19.50 -13.01
N LEU A 346 0.81 -18.49 -13.80
CA LEU A 346 -0.08 -17.44 -13.33
C LEU A 346 -1.49 -18.00 -13.13
N VAL A 347 -2.01 -17.84 -11.92
CA VAL A 347 -3.33 -18.31 -11.48
C VAL A 347 -4.29 -17.13 -11.29
N SER A 348 -3.80 -16.00 -10.79
CA SER A 348 -4.58 -14.79 -10.53
C SER A 348 -3.96 -13.59 -11.24
N LEU A 349 -4.79 -12.85 -11.97
CA LEU A 349 -4.40 -11.60 -12.64
C LEU A 349 -5.37 -10.49 -12.23
N ILE A 350 -4.84 -9.43 -11.63
CA ILE A 350 -5.53 -8.15 -11.45
C ILE A 350 -4.85 -7.15 -12.39
N ALA A 351 -5.59 -6.57 -13.34
CA ALA A 351 -5.01 -5.70 -14.37
C ALA A 351 -6.01 -4.69 -14.93
N PRO A 352 -5.55 -3.55 -15.48
CA PRO A 352 -6.41 -2.64 -16.21
C PRO A 352 -6.93 -3.28 -17.51
N PRO A 353 -8.10 -2.84 -18.01
CA PRO A 353 -8.78 -3.48 -19.14
C PRO A 353 -7.91 -3.55 -20.42
N GLU A 354 -7.08 -2.55 -20.69
CA GLU A 354 -6.19 -2.51 -21.86
C GLU A 354 -5.11 -3.60 -21.79
N LEU A 355 -4.57 -3.85 -20.60
CA LEU A 355 -3.57 -4.89 -20.39
C LEU A 355 -4.22 -6.28 -20.49
N VAL A 356 -5.43 -6.44 -19.96
CA VAL A 356 -6.20 -7.68 -20.08
C VAL A 356 -6.47 -7.99 -21.55
N LEU A 357 -6.97 -7.02 -22.32
CA LEU A 357 -7.16 -7.15 -23.77
C LEU A 357 -5.87 -7.57 -24.46
N HIS A 358 -4.75 -6.91 -24.14
CA HIS A 358 -3.45 -7.22 -24.71
C HIS A 358 -3.00 -8.68 -24.46
N PHE A 359 -3.26 -9.20 -23.25
CA PHE A 359 -2.99 -10.60 -22.94
C PHE A 359 -3.91 -11.57 -23.68
N VAL A 360 -5.20 -11.28 -23.76
CA VAL A 360 -6.19 -12.17 -24.39
C VAL A 360 -6.00 -12.21 -25.91
N GLN A 361 -5.71 -11.06 -26.55
CA GLN A 361 -5.46 -10.96 -27.99
C GLN A 361 -4.18 -11.70 -28.42
N ALA A 362 -3.18 -11.83 -27.54
CA ALA A 362 -1.90 -12.48 -27.85
C ALA A 362 -1.95 -14.03 -27.91
N LYS A 363 -3.15 -14.61 -28.05
CA LYS A 363 -3.50 -16.03 -28.07
C LYS A 363 -3.52 -16.69 -26.67
N PRO A 364 -4.36 -17.73 -26.47
CA PRO A 364 -4.55 -18.43 -25.19
C PRO A 364 -3.30 -19.06 -24.56
N THR A 365 -2.18 -19.14 -25.28
CA THR A 365 -0.96 -19.82 -24.80
C THR A 365 -0.15 -19.00 -23.79
N VAL A 366 -0.47 -17.70 -23.64
CA VAL A 366 0.28 -16.78 -22.77
C VAL A 366 -0.01 -17.02 -21.29
N LEU A 367 -1.28 -17.27 -20.93
CA LEU A 367 -1.77 -17.44 -19.56
C LEU A 367 -2.52 -18.78 -19.39
N PRO A 368 -1.86 -19.94 -19.57
CA PRO A 368 -2.51 -21.24 -19.69
C PRO A 368 -3.20 -21.73 -18.41
N ASN A 369 -2.81 -21.22 -17.24
CA ASN A 369 -3.28 -21.67 -15.93
C ASN A 369 -4.10 -20.61 -15.18
N LEU A 370 -4.54 -19.56 -15.89
CA LEU A 370 -5.31 -18.49 -15.28
C LEU A 370 -6.65 -19.06 -14.78
N LYS A 371 -6.97 -18.79 -13.52
CA LYS A 371 -8.22 -19.23 -12.87
C LYS A 371 -9.06 -18.05 -12.40
N ALA A 372 -8.40 -16.98 -11.95
CA ALA A 372 -9.03 -15.76 -11.50
C ALA A 372 -8.53 -14.59 -12.34
N LEU A 373 -9.45 -13.92 -13.03
CA LEU A 373 -9.20 -12.67 -13.73
C LEU A 373 -9.99 -11.56 -13.04
N CYS A 374 -9.31 -10.49 -12.67
CA CYS A 374 -9.85 -9.30 -12.02
C CYS A 374 -9.53 -8.08 -12.88
N ILE A 375 -10.56 -7.50 -13.51
CA ILE A 375 -10.38 -6.34 -14.38
C ILE A 375 -10.58 -5.08 -13.53
N ALA A 376 -9.49 -4.37 -13.26
CA ALA A 376 -9.49 -3.16 -12.44
C ALA A 376 -9.75 -1.92 -13.31
N PHE A 377 -10.95 -1.37 -13.23
CA PHE A 377 -11.27 -0.10 -13.87
C PHE A 377 -10.95 1.07 -12.94
N ASP A 378 -10.30 2.10 -13.46
CA ASP A 378 -10.04 3.35 -12.75
C ASP A 378 -10.96 4.45 -13.29
N ALA A 379 -11.98 4.81 -12.52
CA ALA A 379 -13.04 5.71 -12.95
C ALA A 379 -12.74 7.20 -12.66
N SER A 380 -11.49 7.66 -12.70
CA SER A 380 -11.16 9.02 -12.25
C SER A 380 -11.56 10.16 -13.20
N THR A 381 -11.80 9.89 -14.48
CA THR A 381 -12.02 10.91 -15.53
C THR A 381 -13.48 11.03 -15.98
N MET A 382 -14.22 11.95 -15.36
CA MET A 382 -15.69 12.11 -15.34
C MET A 382 -16.56 11.91 -16.62
N LYS A 383 -16.06 11.77 -17.86
CA LYS A 383 -16.92 11.95 -19.06
C LYS A 383 -17.13 10.76 -20.00
N THR A 384 -16.39 9.64 -19.86
CA THR A 384 -16.45 8.53 -20.84
C THR A 384 -16.63 7.13 -20.24
N HIS A 385 -16.78 7.01 -18.92
CA HIS A 385 -16.60 5.74 -18.21
C HIS A 385 -17.55 4.61 -18.60
N ILE A 386 -18.85 4.86 -18.80
CA ILE A 386 -19.79 3.75 -19.05
C ILE A 386 -19.56 3.14 -20.44
N ARG A 387 -19.48 3.99 -21.46
CA ARG A 387 -19.15 3.52 -22.82
C ARG A 387 -17.78 2.87 -22.84
N PHE A 388 -16.80 3.43 -22.12
CA PHE A 388 -15.47 2.86 -22.02
C PHE A 388 -15.48 1.46 -21.39
N VAL A 389 -16.07 1.31 -20.20
CA VAL A 389 -16.23 0.02 -19.50
C VAL A 389 -16.98 -0.97 -20.39
N ALA A 390 -18.12 -0.56 -20.96
CA ALA A 390 -18.92 -1.43 -21.82
C ALA A 390 -18.15 -1.91 -23.06
N THR A 391 -17.47 -1.00 -23.78
CA THR A 391 -16.68 -1.34 -24.96
C THR A 391 -15.52 -2.28 -24.62
N HIS A 392 -14.81 -2.05 -23.51
CA HIS A 392 -13.70 -2.91 -23.10
C HIS A 392 -14.19 -4.27 -22.63
N LEU A 393 -15.29 -4.33 -21.86
CA LEU A 393 -15.88 -5.60 -21.44
C LEU A 393 -16.39 -6.41 -22.64
N ALA A 394 -17.04 -5.77 -23.60
CA ALA A 394 -17.48 -6.43 -24.84
C ALA A 394 -16.28 -7.01 -25.61
N ALA A 395 -15.23 -6.22 -25.82
CA ALA A 395 -14.02 -6.66 -26.52
C ALA A 395 -13.29 -7.80 -25.77
N ILE A 396 -13.24 -7.74 -24.42
CA ILE A 396 -12.64 -8.80 -23.61
C ILE A 396 -13.48 -10.07 -23.67
N SER A 397 -14.81 -9.96 -23.59
CA SER A 397 -15.73 -11.07 -23.70
C SER A 397 -15.64 -11.77 -25.06
N GLU A 398 -15.62 -10.99 -26.15
CA GLU A 398 -15.44 -11.50 -27.51
C GLU A 398 -14.12 -12.27 -27.63
N ALA A 399 -13.03 -11.68 -27.13
CA ALA A 399 -11.71 -12.30 -27.19
C ALA A 399 -11.62 -13.58 -26.34
N LEU A 400 -12.26 -13.59 -25.16
CA LEU A 400 -12.34 -14.76 -24.28
C LEU A 400 -13.28 -15.86 -24.80
N GLY A 401 -14.28 -15.52 -25.63
CA GLY A 401 -15.21 -16.47 -26.26
C GLY A 401 -14.55 -17.57 -27.10
N THR A 402 -13.26 -17.40 -27.43
CA THR A 402 -12.46 -18.36 -28.20
C THR A 402 -11.65 -19.35 -27.34
N VAL A 403 -11.71 -19.25 -26.01
CA VAL A 403 -10.84 -19.97 -25.06
C VAL A 403 -11.66 -20.52 -23.89
N ASN A 404 -11.31 -21.68 -23.33
CA ASN A 404 -11.85 -22.14 -22.03
C ASN A 404 -11.71 -21.02 -20.99
N THR A 405 -12.84 -20.44 -20.58
CA THR A 405 -12.85 -19.18 -19.83
C THR A 405 -12.53 -19.40 -18.36
N PRO A 406 -11.54 -18.71 -17.78
CA PRO A 406 -11.33 -18.68 -16.34
C PRO A 406 -12.55 -18.08 -15.62
N ALA A 407 -12.66 -18.27 -14.30
CA ALA A 407 -13.63 -17.52 -13.51
C ALA A 407 -13.25 -16.03 -13.57
N ILE A 408 -14.15 -15.22 -14.13
CA ILE A 408 -13.95 -13.78 -14.27
C ILE A 408 -14.64 -13.09 -13.11
N THR A 409 -13.84 -12.41 -12.29
CA THR A 409 -14.30 -11.44 -11.30
C THR A 409 -14.10 -10.05 -11.91
N LEU A 410 -15.11 -9.21 -11.92
CA LEU A 410 -14.92 -7.80 -12.28
C LEU A 410 -14.73 -7.01 -10.99
N ALA A 411 -13.61 -6.31 -10.85
CA ALA A 411 -13.42 -5.36 -9.75
C ALA A 411 -13.46 -3.93 -10.29
N LEU A 412 -14.59 -3.24 -10.15
CA LEU A 412 -14.67 -1.82 -10.51
C LEU A 412 -14.33 -0.98 -9.28
N VAL A 413 -13.30 -0.16 -9.39
CA VAL A 413 -13.00 0.87 -8.39
C VAL A 413 -13.62 2.16 -8.89
N LEU A 414 -14.74 2.57 -8.27
CA LEU A 414 -15.46 3.77 -8.66
C LEU A 414 -15.04 4.93 -7.76
N PHE A 415 -14.21 5.83 -8.29
CA PHE A 415 -13.83 7.06 -7.60
C PHE A 415 -14.92 8.13 -7.78
N SER A 416 -15.70 8.37 -6.72
CA SER A 416 -16.68 9.46 -6.64
C SER A 416 -16.02 10.71 -6.06
N GLN A 417 -15.73 11.71 -6.89
CA GLN A 417 -15.67 13.09 -6.39
C GLN A 417 -16.80 13.95 -6.96
N GLU A 418 -17.23 13.71 -8.20
CA GLU A 418 -18.45 14.27 -8.76
C GLU A 418 -18.97 13.26 -9.79
N ILE A 419 -20.07 12.57 -9.51
CA ILE A 419 -20.72 11.69 -10.48
C ILE A 419 -22.13 12.21 -10.66
N ILE A 420 -22.34 13.04 -11.67
CA ILE A 420 -23.67 13.34 -12.19
C ILE A 420 -23.91 12.32 -13.28
N PHE A 421 -24.60 11.22 -12.97
CA PHE A 421 -25.15 10.38 -14.02
C PHE A 421 -26.37 11.10 -14.58
N ASP A 422 -26.31 11.47 -15.85
CA ASP A 422 -27.53 11.69 -16.63
C ASP A 422 -28.09 10.30 -16.98
N LEU A 423 -28.81 9.69 -16.03
CA LEU A 423 -29.37 8.33 -16.16
C LEU A 423 -30.35 8.26 -17.34
N ASP A 424 -30.97 9.38 -17.71
CA ASP A 424 -31.94 9.49 -18.80
C ASP A 424 -31.28 9.49 -20.19
N ALA A 425 -29.97 9.72 -20.26
CA ALA A 425 -29.18 9.70 -21.49
C ALA A 425 -28.48 8.35 -21.75
N LEU A 426 -28.71 7.32 -20.93
CA LEU A 426 -28.16 5.99 -21.16
C LEU A 426 -28.83 5.36 -22.40
N PRO A 427 -28.11 5.18 -23.53
CA PRO A 427 -28.67 4.38 -24.61
C PRO A 427 -28.91 2.96 -24.09
N LEU A 428 -30.04 2.37 -24.48
CA LEU A 428 -30.37 0.96 -24.31
C LEU A 428 -29.10 0.11 -24.31
N MET A 429 -28.84 -0.60 -23.20
CA MET A 429 -27.70 -1.51 -23.07
C MET A 429 -27.56 -2.35 -24.34
N PRO A 430 -26.43 -2.28 -25.07
CA PRO A 430 -26.22 -3.15 -26.22
C PRO A 430 -26.34 -4.61 -25.78
N ASN A 431 -27.07 -5.45 -26.52
CA ASN A 431 -27.22 -6.88 -26.20
C ASN A 431 -25.87 -7.58 -25.95
N GLN A 432 -24.82 -7.15 -26.66
CA GLN A 432 -23.45 -7.63 -26.49
C GLN A 432 -22.88 -7.45 -25.08
N LEU A 433 -23.32 -6.42 -24.34
CA LEU A 433 -22.87 -6.22 -22.97
C LEU A 433 -23.56 -7.19 -22.00
N LYS A 434 -24.84 -7.52 -22.21
CA LYS A 434 -25.56 -8.51 -21.40
C LYS A 434 -24.88 -9.88 -21.50
N ASP A 435 -24.50 -10.29 -22.71
CA ASP A 435 -23.79 -11.55 -22.93
C ASP A 435 -22.39 -11.57 -22.29
N ALA A 436 -21.70 -10.42 -22.29
CA ALA A 436 -20.42 -10.26 -21.61
C ALA A 436 -20.56 -10.33 -20.08
N LEU A 437 -21.59 -9.70 -19.53
CA LEU A 437 -21.86 -9.66 -18.10
C LEU A 437 -22.34 -11.00 -17.55
N ALA A 438 -23.05 -11.81 -18.35
CA ALA A 438 -23.46 -13.16 -17.95
C ALA A 438 -22.28 -14.11 -17.66
N ARG A 439 -21.07 -13.76 -18.12
CA ARG A 439 -19.83 -14.52 -17.86
C ARG A 439 -19.09 -14.06 -16.60
N VAL A 440 -19.59 -13.01 -15.94
CA VAL A 440 -18.98 -12.42 -14.74
C VAL A 440 -19.54 -13.13 -13.52
N GLY A 441 -18.70 -13.94 -12.87
CA GLY A 441 -19.10 -14.71 -11.69
C GLY A 441 -19.24 -13.86 -10.42
N SER A 442 -18.51 -12.74 -10.35
CA SER A 442 -18.62 -11.80 -9.23
C SER A 442 -18.23 -10.38 -9.64
N LEU A 443 -18.90 -9.40 -9.03
CA LEU A 443 -18.65 -7.98 -9.19
C LEU A 443 -18.20 -7.39 -7.84
N ASP A 444 -16.93 -7.05 -7.72
CA ASP A 444 -16.40 -6.31 -6.57
C ASP A 444 -16.44 -4.81 -6.89
N LEU A 445 -17.07 -4.01 -6.03
CA LEU A 445 -17.25 -2.58 -6.16
C LEU A 445 -16.61 -1.88 -4.98
N ASP A 446 -15.49 -1.21 -5.21
CA ASP A 446 -14.92 -0.28 -4.23
C ASP A 446 -15.57 1.09 -4.44
N VAL A 447 -16.38 1.53 -3.49
CA VAL A 447 -17.20 2.75 -3.57
C VAL A 447 -16.79 3.71 -2.45
N PHE A 448 -16.58 5.00 -2.76
CA PHE A 448 -16.31 6.02 -1.76
C PHE A 448 -17.63 6.64 -1.26
N PRO A 449 -17.81 6.95 0.04
CA PRO A 449 -19.11 7.24 0.66
C PRO A 449 -19.79 8.56 0.23
N ARG A 450 -19.16 9.37 -0.63
CA ARG A 450 -19.87 10.46 -1.33
C ARG A 450 -20.68 9.98 -2.53
N SER A 451 -20.70 8.68 -2.79
CA SER A 451 -21.45 8.06 -3.89
C SER A 451 -22.93 7.95 -3.54
N SER A 452 -23.75 8.73 -4.25
CA SER A 452 -25.21 8.77 -4.19
C SER A 452 -25.86 7.39 -4.39
N PRO A 453 -27.11 7.15 -3.90
CA PRO A 453 -28.02 6.07 -4.33
C PRO A 453 -28.10 5.85 -5.84
N ASP A 454 -27.76 6.87 -6.64
CA ASP A 454 -27.66 6.78 -8.10
C ASP A 454 -26.60 5.76 -8.56
N VAL A 455 -25.52 5.56 -7.81
CA VAL A 455 -24.51 4.52 -8.14
C VAL A 455 -25.11 3.14 -7.92
N ALA A 456 -25.86 2.91 -6.83
CA ALA A 456 -26.53 1.64 -6.59
C ALA A 456 -27.60 1.35 -7.66
N ARG A 457 -28.43 2.34 -8.01
CA ARG A 457 -29.40 2.25 -9.12
C ARG A 457 -28.73 1.99 -10.46
N TRP A 458 -27.58 2.63 -10.74
CA TRP A 458 -26.79 2.38 -11.93
C TRP A 458 -26.23 0.95 -11.95
N VAL A 459 -25.61 0.48 -10.87
CA VAL A 459 -25.09 -0.88 -10.79
C VAL A 459 -26.22 -1.88 -11.02
N ARG A 460 -27.38 -1.66 -10.41
CA ARG A 460 -28.57 -2.49 -10.65
C ARG A 460 -29.00 -2.44 -12.12
N ALA A 461 -29.08 -1.27 -12.74
CA ALA A 461 -29.50 -1.13 -14.14
C ALA A 461 -28.52 -1.79 -15.12
N VAL A 462 -27.22 -1.75 -14.83
CA VAL A 462 -26.16 -2.32 -15.70
C VAL A 462 -25.92 -3.80 -15.43
N PHE A 463 -25.85 -4.21 -14.18
CA PHE A 463 -25.38 -5.54 -13.76
C PHE A 463 -26.46 -6.42 -13.12
N GLY A 464 -27.61 -5.85 -12.74
CA GLY A 464 -28.63 -6.52 -11.91
C GLY A 464 -29.37 -7.70 -12.56
N VAL A 465 -29.09 -8.02 -13.83
CA VAL A 465 -29.73 -9.14 -14.54
C VAL A 465 -28.74 -10.30 -14.81
N ALA A 466 -27.44 -10.11 -14.54
CA ALA A 466 -26.41 -11.01 -15.11
C ALA A 466 -25.29 -11.45 -14.15
N VAL A 467 -25.26 -10.96 -12.91
CA VAL A 467 -24.18 -11.27 -11.96
C VAL A 467 -24.71 -12.00 -10.73
N ASP A 468 -24.12 -13.16 -10.43
CA ASP A 468 -24.52 -14.01 -9.28
C ASP A 468 -24.23 -13.36 -7.91
N ARG A 469 -23.16 -12.55 -7.82
CA ARG A 469 -22.69 -11.94 -6.57
C ARG A 469 -22.15 -10.53 -6.79
N VAL A 470 -22.61 -9.59 -5.97
CA VAL A 470 -22.06 -8.23 -5.89
C VAL A 470 -21.44 -8.05 -4.50
N ALA A 471 -20.17 -7.64 -4.43
CA ALA A 471 -19.52 -7.30 -3.17
C ALA A 471 -19.13 -5.82 -3.20
N LEU A 472 -19.73 -5.05 -2.31
CA LEU A 472 -19.54 -3.63 -2.11
C LEU A 472 -18.62 -3.39 -0.92
N THR A 473 -17.50 -2.75 -1.19
CA THR A 473 -16.60 -2.24 -0.16
C THR A 473 -16.71 -0.72 -0.14
N VAL A 474 -17.32 -0.18 0.92
CA VAL A 474 -17.47 1.27 1.11
C VAL A 474 -16.27 1.79 1.91
N ARG A 475 -15.35 2.50 1.25
CA ARG A 475 -14.15 3.03 1.90
C ARG A 475 -14.44 4.34 2.61
N ALA A 476 -14.66 4.31 3.92
CA ALA A 476 -14.87 5.51 4.73
C ALA A 476 -13.67 6.50 4.64
N PRO A 477 -13.88 7.82 4.49
CA PRO A 477 -12.82 8.79 4.68
C PRO A 477 -12.35 8.73 6.13
N VAL A 478 -11.04 8.85 6.33
CA VAL A 478 -10.42 8.86 7.66
C VAL A 478 -10.89 10.11 8.42
N LYS A 479 -11.94 9.92 9.23
CA LYS A 479 -12.42 10.64 10.43
C LYS A 479 -13.96 10.74 10.41
N GLY A 480 -14.60 10.08 11.37
CA GLY A 480 -15.98 10.31 11.78
C GLY A 480 -17.01 9.41 11.09
N ALA A 481 -17.58 8.50 11.89
CA ALA A 481 -18.81 7.72 11.71
C ALA A 481 -19.40 7.59 10.29
N LEU A 482 -19.36 6.37 9.74
CA LEU A 482 -20.46 5.94 8.87
C LEU A 482 -21.71 5.92 9.75
N THR A 483 -22.67 6.79 9.46
CA THR A 483 -24.02 6.67 10.01
C THR A 483 -24.67 5.41 9.42
N GLU A 484 -25.33 4.60 10.25
CA GLU A 484 -26.08 3.39 9.86
C GLU A 484 -26.95 3.47 8.58
N PRO A 485 -27.59 4.59 8.17
CA PRO A 485 -28.46 4.62 6.97
C PRO A 485 -27.81 4.17 5.65
N VAL A 486 -26.52 4.42 5.44
CA VAL A 486 -25.91 4.15 4.12
C VAL A 486 -25.82 2.64 3.82
N HIS A 487 -25.71 1.78 4.84
CA HIS A 487 -25.57 0.34 4.60
C HIS A 487 -26.85 -0.31 4.06
N LEU A 488 -28.01 0.10 4.59
CA LEU A 488 -29.31 -0.47 4.21
C LEU A 488 -29.77 0.01 2.85
N GLU A 489 -29.60 1.30 2.52
CA GLU A 489 -30.00 1.87 1.23
C GLU A 489 -29.37 1.13 0.03
N TRP A 490 -28.12 0.71 0.15
CA TRP A 490 -27.45 -0.08 -0.89
C TRP A 490 -28.06 -1.47 -1.05
N VAL A 491 -28.33 -2.16 0.06
CA VAL A 491 -28.99 -3.48 0.03
C VAL A 491 -30.39 -3.37 -0.57
N GLU A 492 -31.14 -2.32 -0.23
CA GLU A 492 -32.47 -2.06 -0.78
C GLU A 492 -32.46 -1.79 -2.28
N ALA A 493 -31.47 -1.06 -2.79
CA ALA A 493 -31.34 -0.79 -4.21
C ALA A 493 -31.23 -2.06 -5.07
N PHE A 494 -30.74 -3.18 -4.51
CA PHE A 494 -30.65 -4.47 -5.21
C PHE A 494 -31.86 -5.39 -5.00
N LYS A 495 -32.82 -5.05 -4.14
CA LYS A 495 -34.06 -5.85 -3.97
C LYS A 495 -34.85 -5.90 -5.29
N GLY A 496 -35.17 -7.12 -5.75
CA GLY A 496 -35.84 -7.34 -7.04
C GLY A 496 -34.90 -7.32 -8.25
N SER A 497 -33.63 -7.66 -8.05
CA SER A 497 -32.66 -7.98 -9.11
C SER A 497 -32.30 -9.47 -9.04
N ASP A 498 -31.60 -10.00 -10.04
CA ASP A 498 -31.14 -11.41 -10.07
C ASP A 498 -29.90 -11.65 -9.18
N VAL A 499 -29.41 -10.61 -8.49
CA VAL A 499 -28.28 -10.69 -7.57
C VAL A 499 -28.69 -11.51 -6.34
N LYS A 500 -28.01 -12.63 -6.11
CA LYS A 500 -28.32 -13.53 -4.98
C LYS A 500 -27.75 -12.99 -3.66
N ASN A 501 -26.55 -12.43 -3.72
CA ASN A 501 -25.80 -12.03 -2.54
C ASN A 501 -25.19 -10.63 -2.73
N VAL A 502 -25.39 -9.79 -1.72
CA VAL A 502 -24.73 -8.49 -1.59
C VAL A 502 -23.83 -8.53 -0.36
N VAL A 503 -22.53 -8.29 -0.53
CA VAL A 503 -21.63 -8.10 0.63
C VAL A 503 -21.41 -6.62 0.83
N VAL A 504 -21.70 -6.05 2.00
CA VAL A 504 -21.41 -4.64 2.30
C VAL A 504 -20.43 -4.58 3.46
N ASN A 505 -19.23 -4.03 3.25
CA ASN A 505 -18.19 -3.89 4.28
C ASN A 505 -17.86 -5.21 5.03
N GLY A 506 -17.93 -6.33 4.32
CA GLY A 506 -17.65 -7.67 4.85
C GLY A 506 -18.87 -8.40 5.41
N GLU A 507 -20.03 -7.76 5.52
CA GLU A 507 -21.28 -8.40 5.92
C GLU A 507 -22.05 -8.94 4.72
N LEU A 508 -22.47 -10.20 4.77
CA LEU A 508 -23.19 -10.88 3.70
C LEU A 508 -24.72 -10.73 3.89
N TYR A 509 -25.38 -10.16 2.89
CA TYR A 509 -26.82 -10.04 2.77
C TYR A 509 -27.32 -10.98 1.66
N ASP A 510 -28.09 -11.98 2.04
CA ASP A 510 -28.74 -12.92 1.12
C ASP A 510 -30.09 -12.34 0.68
N LEU A 511 -30.15 -11.90 -0.58
CA LEU A 511 -31.35 -11.26 -1.14
C LEU A 511 -32.44 -12.27 -1.52
N THR A 512 -32.13 -13.58 -1.51
CA THR A 512 -33.11 -14.64 -1.81
C THR A 512 -33.97 -14.98 -0.60
N LYS A 513 -33.56 -14.60 0.60
CA LYS A 513 -34.34 -14.76 1.83
C LYS A 513 -35.28 -13.57 1.94
N THR A 514 -36.54 -13.78 1.61
CA THR A 514 -37.61 -12.85 1.97
C THR A 514 -37.54 -12.57 3.46
N ALA A 515 -37.54 -11.29 3.84
CA ALA A 515 -37.63 -10.89 5.24
C ALA A 515 -38.80 -11.67 5.88
N PRO A 516 -38.64 -12.26 7.07
CA PRO A 516 -39.78 -12.79 7.79
C PRO A 516 -40.79 -11.65 7.89
N ALA A 517 -42.02 -11.91 7.44
CA ALA A 517 -43.11 -10.95 7.56
C ALA A 517 -43.09 -10.43 8.99
N THR A 518 -42.85 -9.13 9.15
CA THR A 518 -43.16 -8.44 10.39
C THR A 518 -44.67 -8.57 10.56
N THR A 519 -45.09 -9.62 11.26
CA THR A 519 -46.38 -9.65 11.93
C THR A 519 -46.33 -8.51 12.93
N GLU A 520 -46.93 -7.38 12.56
CA GLU A 520 -47.45 -6.42 13.52
C GLU A 520 -48.32 -7.19 14.52
N ALA A 521 -47.96 -7.08 15.80
CA ALA A 521 -48.80 -7.34 16.94
C ALA A 521 -48.45 -6.32 18.03
#